data_AF-A0A1S1TI40-F1
#
_entry.id   AF-A0A1S1TI40-F1
#
_cell.length_a   1.000
_cell.length_b   1.000
_cell.length_c   1.000
_cell.angle_alpha   90.00
_cell.angle_beta   90.00
_cell.angle_gamma   90.00
#
_symmetry.space_group_name_H-M   'P 1'
#
loop_
_entity.id
_entity.type
_entity.pdbx_description
1 polymer ?
#
loop_
_entity_poly.entity_id
_entity_poly.type
_entity_poly.pdbx_seq_one_letter_code
_entity_poly.pdbx_strand_id
1 'polypeptide(L)'
;MNRFGEFWSALEIREAIVALEQGISTGAASVTTSGPGGGSVTWTSRDNYKAILADLYAAWDRMNSPEVPAAQPALRRIRQISKRGW
;
A
#
# COMPACT_ATOMS: atom_id res chain seq x y z
N MET A 1 4.43 -11.55 -10.50
CA MET A 1 5.13 -11.67 -9.19
C MET A 1 5.19 -10.30 -8.54
N ASN A 2 4.81 -10.19 -7.27
CA ASN A 2 4.93 -8.96 -6.49
C ASN A 2 6.32 -8.90 -5.85
N ARG A 3 7.19 -8.03 -6.36
CA ARG A 3 8.62 -7.98 -6.03
C ARG A 3 8.91 -7.42 -4.64
N PHE A 4 7.95 -6.72 -4.03
CA PHE A 4 8.14 -6.11 -2.72
C PHE A 4 8.26 -7.17 -1.62
N GLY A 5 7.56 -8.30 -1.74
CA GLY A 5 7.60 -9.37 -0.73
C GLY A 5 8.87 -10.21 -0.70
N GLU A 6 9.73 -10.15 -1.73
CA GLU A 6 10.96 -10.95 -1.82
C GLU A 6 12.21 -10.17 -1.35
N PHE A 7 12.28 -8.87 -1.66
CA PHE A 7 13.50 -8.09 -1.46
C PHE A 7 13.37 -7.04 -0.35
N TRP A 8 12.16 -6.69 0.05
CA TRP A 8 11.92 -5.65 1.05
C TRP A 8 11.56 -6.30 2.39
N SER A 9 12.00 -5.67 3.46
CA SER A 9 11.53 -5.96 4.81
C SER A 9 10.12 -5.41 5.03
N ALA A 10 9.42 -5.97 6.02
CA ALA A 10 8.12 -5.46 6.42
C ALA A 10 8.18 -3.96 6.78
N LEU A 11 9.23 -3.52 7.50
CA LEU A 11 9.39 -2.12 7.87
C LEU A 11 9.48 -1.21 6.63
N GLU A 12 10.33 -1.56 5.65
CA GLU A 12 10.48 -0.78 4.41
C GLU A 12 9.16 -0.72 3.62
N ILE A 13 8.41 -1.82 3.55
CA ILE A 13 7.08 -1.84 2.91
C ILE A 13 6.11 -0.91 3.63
N ARG A 14 6.10 -0.91 4.96
CA ARG A 14 5.22 -0.04 5.76
C ARG A 14 5.54 1.44 5.54
N GLU A 15 6.83 1.80 5.58
CA GLU A 15 7.28 3.17 5.32
C GLU A 15 6.90 3.60 3.90
N ALA A 16 7.07 2.71 2.92
CA ALA A 16 6.69 2.92 1.54
C ALA A 16 5.19 3.23 1.38
N ILE A 17 4.33 2.45 2.03
CA ILE A 17 2.87 2.65 2.02
C ILE A 17 2.53 4.05 2.56
N VAL A 18 3.04 4.40 3.75
CA VAL A 18 2.72 5.67 4.41
C VAL A 18 3.17 6.86 3.56
N ALA A 19 4.37 6.81 3.00
CA ALA A 19 4.89 7.89 2.17
C ALA A 19 4.11 8.05 0.86
N LEU A 20 3.69 6.93 0.24
CA LEU A 20 2.83 6.97 -0.95
C LEU A 20 1.44 7.53 -0.64
N GLU A 21 0.81 7.13 0.47
CA GLU A 21 -0.47 7.69 0.90
C GLU A 21 -0.37 9.21 1.15
N GLN A 22 0.69 9.65 1.82
CA GLN A 22 0.97 11.08 2.02
C GLN A 22 1.21 11.79 0.68
N GLY A 23 1.97 11.19 -0.23
CA GLY A 23 2.22 11.74 -1.56
C GLY A 23 0.95 11.89 -2.40
N ILE A 24 0.04 10.91 -2.33
CA ILE A 24 -1.27 10.97 -3.00
C ILE A 24 -2.11 12.11 -2.41
N SER A 25 -2.18 12.19 -1.08
CA SER A 25 -2.97 13.18 -0.34
C SER A 25 -2.50 14.61 -0.58
N THR A 26 -1.18 14.82 -0.59
CA THR A 26 -0.55 16.14 -0.81
C THR A 26 -0.43 16.51 -2.29
N GLY A 27 -0.59 15.53 -3.19
CA GLY A 27 -0.38 15.70 -4.62
C GLY A 27 1.08 15.86 -5.02
N ALA A 28 1.99 15.24 -4.28
CA ALA A 28 3.42 15.26 -4.57
C ALA A 28 3.73 14.68 -5.96
N ALA A 29 4.58 15.39 -6.71
CA ALA A 29 5.05 14.96 -8.03
C ALA A 29 6.00 13.74 -7.95
N SER A 30 6.69 13.58 -6.82
CA SER A 30 7.54 12.44 -6.53
C SER A 30 7.47 12.05 -5.06
N VAL A 31 7.57 10.77 -4.77
CA VAL A 31 7.66 10.21 -3.41
C VAL A 31 8.93 9.38 -3.31
N THR A 32 9.76 9.66 -2.31
CA THR A 32 11.01 8.91 -2.05
C THR A 32 10.91 8.21 -0.71
N THR A 33 11.29 6.93 -0.66
CA THR A 33 11.23 6.10 0.54
C THR A 33 12.46 5.24 0.68
N SER A 34 12.66 4.67 1.88
CA SER A 34 13.59 3.57 2.11
C SER A 34 13.26 2.42 1.15
N GLY A 35 14.30 1.87 0.52
CA GLY A 35 14.23 0.76 -0.43
C GLY A 35 15.04 -0.44 0.07
N PRO A 36 14.97 -1.57 -0.65
CA PRO A 36 15.49 -2.84 -0.17
C PRO A 36 17.01 -2.76 0.04
N GLY A 37 17.49 -3.35 1.13
CA GLY A 37 18.92 -3.38 1.45
C GLY A 37 19.50 -2.03 1.88
N GLY A 38 18.67 -1.11 2.38
CA GLY A 38 19.09 0.22 2.83
C GLY A 38 19.27 1.25 1.73
N GLY A 39 18.78 0.97 0.51
CA GLY A 39 18.72 1.94 -0.58
C GLY A 39 17.56 2.93 -0.43
N SER A 40 17.33 3.74 -1.46
CA SER A 40 16.12 4.56 -1.59
C SER A 40 15.43 4.30 -2.92
N VAL A 41 14.10 4.41 -2.92
CA VAL A 41 13.26 4.26 -4.10
C VAL A 41 12.45 5.53 -4.27
N THR A 42 12.49 6.09 -5.48
CA THR A 42 11.72 7.28 -5.84
C THR A 42 10.71 6.93 -6.91
N TRP A 43 9.44 7.19 -6.64
CA TRP A 43 8.36 7.12 -7.62
C TRP A 43 8.03 8.51 -8.12
N THR A 44 7.98 8.69 -9.44
CA THR A 44 7.78 9.99 -10.10
C THR A 44 6.48 10.06 -10.92
N SER A 45 5.78 8.93 -11.07
CA SER A 45 4.55 8.86 -11.85
C SER A 45 3.36 8.73 -10.90
N ARG A 46 2.63 9.83 -10.73
CA ARG A 46 1.45 9.90 -9.86
C ARG A 46 0.33 8.95 -10.30
N ASP A 47 0.20 8.72 -11.61
CA ASP A 47 -0.77 7.78 -12.17
C ASP A 47 -0.54 6.35 -11.68
N ASN A 48 0.73 6.01 -11.40
CA ASN A 48 1.12 4.70 -10.93
C ASN A 48 1.05 4.54 -9.41
N TYR A 49 0.90 5.63 -8.64
CA TYR A 49 0.92 5.56 -7.17
C TYR A 49 -0.13 4.61 -6.61
N LYS A 50 -1.35 4.61 -7.17
CA LYS A 50 -2.42 3.70 -6.72
C LYS A 50 -2.10 2.23 -7.00
N ALA A 51 -1.50 1.94 -8.16
CA ALA A 51 -1.10 0.58 -8.51
C ALA A 51 0.05 0.08 -7.61
N ILE A 52 1.07 0.92 -7.42
CA ILE A 52 2.21 0.62 -6.54
C ILE A 52 1.72 0.42 -5.09
N LEU A 53 0.82 1.27 -4.62
CA LEU A 53 0.24 1.16 -3.28
C LEU A 53 -0.52 -0.17 -3.10
N ALA A 54 -1.30 -0.60 -4.09
CA ALA A 54 -1.99 -1.89 -4.06
C ALA A 54 -1.02 -3.07 -4.00
N ASP A 55 0.08 -3.02 -4.75
CA ASP A 55 1.13 -4.03 -4.70
C ASP A 55 1.84 -4.03 -3.34
N LEU A 56 2.15 -2.87 -2.76
CA LEU A 56 2.75 -2.78 -1.43
C LEU A 56 1.84 -3.38 -0.34
N TYR A 57 0.53 -3.10 -0.39
CA TYR A 57 -0.42 -3.72 0.53
C TYR A 57 -0.50 -5.23 0.37
N ALA A 58 -0.51 -5.73 -0.87
CA ALA A 58 -0.51 -7.17 -1.11
C ALA A 58 0.78 -7.85 -0.60
N ALA A 59 1.92 -7.17 -0.64
CA ALA A 59 3.16 -7.67 -0.05
C ALA A 59 3.13 -7.63 1.48
N TRP A 60 2.64 -6.54 2.06
CA TRP A 60 2.45 -6.39 3.51
C TRP A 60 1.51 -7.47 4.08
N ASP A 61 0.40 -7.75 3.40
CA ASP A 61 -0.58 -8.76 3.81
C ASP A 61 0.03 -10.16 3.81
N ARG A 62 0.79 -10.52 2.76
CA ARG A 62 1.52 -11.81 2.72
C ARG A 62 2.54 -11.97 3.85
N MET A 63 3.20 -10.89 4.25
CA MET A 63 4.19 -10.93 5.34
C MET A 63 3.55 -11.01 6.73
N ASN A 64 2.40 -10.36 6.92
CA ASN A 64 1.75 -10.27 8.23
C ASN A 64 0.60 -11.26 8.44
N SER A 65 0.10 -11.89 7.38
CA SER A 65 -0.97 -12.89 7.43
C SER A 65 -0.58 -14.12 6.61
N PRO A 66 0.23 -15.05 7.18
CA PRO A 66 0.52 -16.32 6.51
C PRO A 66 -0.71 -17.23 6.34
N GLU A 67 -1.85 -16.93 7.00
CA GLU A 67 -3.05 -17.79 7.04
C GLU A 67 -4.29 -17.23 6.31
N VAL A 68 -4.23 -16.03 5.73
CA VAL A 68 -5.38 -15.45 5.01
C VAL A 68 -5.16 -15.65 3.51
N PRO A 69 -5.87 -16.61 2.86
CA PRO A 69 -5.75 -16.78 1.42
C PRO A 69 -6.20 -15.47 0.75
N ALA A 70 -5.36 -14.99 -0.17
CA ALA A 70 -5.48 -13.73 -0.91
C ALA A 70 -6.79 -13.62 -1.72
N ALA A 71 -7.92 -13.49 -1.01
CA ALA A 71 -9.24 -13.31 -1.55
C ALA A 71 -9.66 -11.86 -1.31
N GLN A 72 -9.38 -11.06 -2.33
CA GLN A 72 -10.26 -10.02 -2.87
C GLN A 72 -10.20 -8.61 -2.27
N PRO A 73 -10.38 -7.59 -3.13
CA PRO A 73 -10.12 -6.19 -2.83
C PRO A 73 -11.25 -5.61 -1.96
N ALA A 74 -10.93 -5.15 -0.76
CA ALA A 74 -11.89 -4.56 0.16
C ALA A 74 -12.24 -3.09 -0.20
N LEU A 75 -12.62 -2.83 -1.45
CA LEU A 75 -13.55 -1.76 -1.79
C LEU A 75 -14.96 -2.19 -1.35
N ARG A 76 -15.26 -2.15 -0.04
CA ARG A 76 -16.62 -2.10 0.54
C ARG A 76 -16.57 -2.21 2.06
N ARG A 77 -16.15 -1.14 2.73
CA ARG A 77 -16.51 -0.91 4.14
C ARG A 77 -17.06 0.49 4.36
N ILE A 78 -17.89 0.98 3.45
CA ILE A 78 -18.88 1.98 3.81
C ILE A 78 -19.99 1.22 4.51
N ARG A 79 -19.95 1.18 5.85
CA ARG A 79 -21.14 0.84 6.64
C ARG A 79 -22.16 1.94 6.33
N GLN A 80 -23.06 1.69 5.37
CA GLN A 80 -24.34 2.40 5.32
C GLN A 80 -25.09 2.04 6.61
N ILE A 81 -24.91 2.85 7.65
CA ILE A 81 -25.83 2.90 8.77
C ILE A 81 -27.09 3.55 8.20
N SER A 82 -27.98 2.72 7.65
CA SER A 82 -29.33 3.18 7.32
C SER A 82 -30.00 3.55 8.64
N LYS A 83 -30.15 4.86 8.88
CA LYS A 83 -31.13 5.38 9.83
C LYS A 83 -32.46 4.69 9.56
N ARG A 84 -33.04 4.07 10.58
CA ARG A 84 -34.46 3.77 10.58
C ARG A 84 -35.05 4.42 11.83
N GLY A 85 -35.64 5.59 11.60
CA GLY A 85 -36.59 6.18 12.52
C GLY A 85 -37.99 5.63 12.25
N TRP A 86 -38.87 5.93 13.21
CA TRP A 86 -40.28 5.57 13.36
C TRP A 86 -40.52 4.20 13.99
#